data_AF-A0A7V3SZS6-F1
#
_entry.id   AF-A0A7V3SZS6-F1
#
_cell.length_a   1.000
_cell.length_b   1.000
_cell.length_c   1.000
_cell.angle_alpha   90.00
_cell.angle_beta   90.00
_cell.angle_gamma   90.00
#
_symmetry.space_group_name_H-M   'P 1'
#
loop_
_entity.id
_entity.type
_entity.pdbx_description
1 polymer ?
#
loop_
_entity_poly.entity_id
_entity_poly.type
_entity_poly.pdbx_seq_one_letter_code
_entity_poly.pdbx_strand_id
1 'polypeptide(L)'
;MENCCAVSVGNNTLYIFDVLSGALKAFDFEGKVLKECAVKDAKVLKMVYIDGNVVLHYQDMKDNSKTGIFIWDIERNHIKDAKIDSVINLAGYMKDRFLVVQNASIAFSAAIYNKNIKRDRIIDDCNIMADDISCSTEGDNVLCAGSKGIKEVSLENVAGKDDVETILPLNLDNSNFALRICVSEKEYYFLDISNSIVYVVDKEIDKSSKKQLRINTCYMETEYMPRIDKARESFAKRYPDVDIKIGYTVDVQQYVDNLRLKLMAGDGTIDIFCIPGDESIFSNLVRNDGLVKLSKFSSIDEKLDQMIKGVKEACSYKSNIIGVPYQISTVLFGVNKNIQQNLSINFPQKDWTWDDFFDMAKKIRENPQHSKNHDSYIWAIDGGISALFIEDYIELNTDTIEAKTYYKRDEFVKLFKFVKEMHDSRLIRDDANALNGKRVDNSLLYLIRSNQCTPDGEYIYYPAYKDKKIYPVDIDYFCISKHSKNRDLSVEFLSDFLSKETQSLYENSTIPFYKEHIKSEDALANEKYYSMHEDSIV
;
A
#
# COMPACT_ATOMS: atom_id res chain seq x y z
N MET A 1 -6.77 -41.66 -14.27
CA MET A 1 -6.26 -40.51 -15.08
C MET A 1 -4.94 -39.99 -14.47
N GLU A 2 -3.98 -40.86 -14.15
CA GLU A 2 -2.79 -40.45 -13.37
C GLU A 2 -1.74 -39.67 -14.18
N ASN A 3 -1.90 -39.56 -15.51
CA ASN A 3 -0.92 -38.96 -16.43
C ASN A 3 -1.51 -37.85 -17.31
N CYS A 4 -2.58 -37.20 -16.85
CA CYS A 4 -3.20 -36.06 -17.52
C CYS A 4 -2.47 -34.76 -17.15
N CYS A 5 -2.03 -33.95 -18.12
CA CYS A 5 -1.45 -32.62 -17.83
C CYS A 5 -2.25 -31.44 -18.38
N ALA A 6 -3.23 -31.70 -19.25
CA ALA A 6 -4.14 -30.69 -19.77
C ALA A 6 -5.50 -31.32 -20.09
N VAL A 7 -6.56 -30.58 -19.78
CA VAL A 7 -7.94 -31.02 -19.94
C VAL A 7 -8.79 -29.88 -20.49
N SER A 8 -9.80 -30.22 -21.27
CA SER A 8 -10.87 -29.31 -21.67
C SER A 8 -12.19 -30.04 -21.77
N VAL A 9 -13.30 -29.34 -21.63
CA VAL A 9 -14.65 -29.92 -21.71
C VAL A 9 -15.46 -29.11 -22.71
N GLY A 10 -16.21 -29.81 -23.57
CA GLY A 10 -17.09 -29.18 -24.52
C GLY A 10 -18.01 -30.18 -25.20
N ASN A 11 -19.25 -29.77 -25.49
CA ASN A 11 -20.26 -30.61 -26.15
C ASN A 11 -20.42 -32.01 -25.51
N ASN A 12 -20.60 -32.04 -24.18
CA ASN A 12 -20.68 -33.26 -23.38
C ASN A 12 -19.51 -34.26 -23.57
N THR A 13 -18.34 -33.76 -23.94
CA THR A 13 -17.14 -34.54 -24.20
C THR A 13 -15.98 -33.98 -23.37
N LEU A 14 -15.20 -34.88 -22.79
CA LEU A 14 -13.98 -34.60 -22.05
C LEU A 14 -12.77 -34.80 -22.95
N TYR A 15 -11.97 -33.75 -23.16
CA TYR A 15 -10.76 -33.79 -23.97
C TYR A 15 -9.53 -33.76 -23.07
N ILE A 16 -8.64 -34.74 -23.21
CA ILE A 16 -7.46 -34.91 -22.36
C ILE A 16 -6.23 -35.05 -23.23
N PHE A 17 -5.13 -34.43 -22.81
CA PHE A 17 -3.80 -34.79 -23.28
C PHE A 17 -3.17 -35.81 -22.33
N ASP A 18 -2.93 -37.02 -22.85
CA ASP A 18 -2.29 -38.12 -22.12
C ASP A 18 -0.79 -38.09 -22.38
N VAL A 19 -0.03 -37.70 -21.36
CA VAL A 19 1.42 -37.47 -21.44
C VAL A 19 2.18 -38.75 -21.77
N LEU A 20 1.72 -39.93 -21.31
CA LEU A 20 2.43 -41.18 -21.58
C LEU A 20 2.31 -41.58 -23.04
N SER A 21 1.12 -41.42 -23.61
CA SER A 21 0.88 -41.74 -25.03
C SER A 21 1.30 -40.62 -25.98
N GLY A 22 1.45 -39.39 -25.48
CA GLY A 22 1.64 -38.20 -26.31
C GLY A 22 0.43 -37.91 -27.21
N ALA A 23 -0.77 -38.28 -26.78
CA ALA A 23 -1.97 -38.19 -27.60
C ALA A 23 -3.09 -37.40 -26.93
N LEU A 24 -3.87 -36.70 -27.75
CA LEU A 24 -5.16 -36.13 -27.38
C LEU A 24 -6.23 -37.20 -27.49
N LYS A 25 -7.06 -37.31 -26.45
CA LYS A 25 -8.15 -38.27 -26.37
C LYS A 25 -9.43 -37.55 -26.00
N ALA A 26 -10.49 -37.83 -26.76
CA ALA A 26 -11.85 -37.38 -26.45
C ALA A 26 -12.57 -38.54 -25.76
N PHE A 27 -13.23 -38.27 -24.64
CA PHE A 27 -13.98 -39.24 -23.84
C PHE A 27 -15.43 -38.77 -23.69
N ASP A 28 -16.37 -39.70 -23.68
CA ASP A 28 -17.66 -39.43 -23.05
C ASP A 28 -17.53 -39.43 -21.51
N PHE A 29 -18.57 -38.99 -20.82
CA PHE A 29 -18.59 -38.98 -19.35
C PHE A 29 -18.67 -40.37 -18.71
N GLU A 30 -18.87 -41.43 -19.49
CA GLU A 30 -18.76 -42.82 -19.03
C GLU A 30 -17.31 -43.34 -19.11
N GLY A 31 -16.38 -42.52 -19.63
CA GLY A 31 -14.96 -42.83 -19.71
C GLY A 31 -14.57 -43.61 -20.97
N LYS A 32 -15.44 -43.72 -21.96
CA LYS A 32 -15.13 -44.37 -23.25
C LYS A 32 -14.46 -43.38 -24.19
N VAL A 33 -13.36 -43.82 -24.81
CA VAL A 33 -12.64 -43.04 -25.84
C VAL A 33 -13.49 -42.96 -27.12
N LEU A 34 -13.77 -41.74 -27.56
CA LEU A 34 -14.49 -41.41 -28.78
C LEU A 34 -13.53 -41.17 -29.96
N LYS A 35 -12.44 -40.43 -29.73
CA LYS A 35 -11.41 -40.10 -30.72
C LYS A 35 -10.04 -39.99 -30.07
N GLU A 36 -9.00 -40.25 -30.85
CA GLU A 36 -7.61 -40.10 -30.44
C GLU A 36 -6.76 -39.52 -31.58
N CYS A 37 -5.85 -38.61 -31.24
CA CYS A 37 -4.92 -37.99 -32.19
C CYS A 37 -3.56 -37.75 -31.53
N ALA A 38 -2.48 -38.25 -32.15
CA ALA A 38 -1.12 -38.09 -31.61
C ALA A 38 -0.60 -36.65 -31.79
N VAL A 39 0.02 -36.10 -30.75
CA VAL A 39 0.73 -34.81 -30.77
C VAL A 39 2.22 -35.11 -30.77
N LYS A 40 2.95 -34.61 -31.77
CA LYS A 40 4.39 -34.86 -31.90
C LYS A 40 5.19 -33.72 -31.27
N ASP A 41 6.28 -34.08 -30.58
CA ASP A 41 7.34 -33.17 -30.12
C ASP A 41 6.87 -31.95 -29.30
N ALA A 42 5.75 -32.06 -28.58
CA ALA A 42 5.16 -30.93 -27.87
C ALA A 42 4.61 -31.32 -26.50
N LYS A 43 4.88 -30.45 -25.52
CA LYS A 43 4.25 -30.46 -24.20
C LYS A 43 3.02 -29.55 -24.24
N VAL A 44 1.85 -30.10 -23.95
CA VAL A 44 0.61 -29.32 -23.89
C VAL A 44 0.50 -28.65 -22.53
N LEU A 45 0.46 -27.32 -22.52
CA LEU A 45 0.39 -26.50 -21.32
C LEU A 45 -1.05 -26.17 -20.92
N LYS A 46 -1.92 -25.97 -21.91
CA LYS A 46 -3.35 -25.67 -21.71
C LYS A 46 -4.19 -26.05 -22.92
N MET A 47 -5.45 -26.40 -22.68
CA MET A 47 -6.42 -26.78 -23.70
C MET A 47 -7.73 -26.01 -23.53
N VAL A 48 -8.32 -25.57 -24.64
CA VAL A 48 -9.63 -24.91 -24.65
C VAL A 48 -10.46 -25.43 -25.82
N TYR A 49 -11.67 -25.92 -25.53
CA TYR A 49 -12.65 -26.30 -26.55
C TYR A 49 -13.32 -25.05 -27.14
N ILE A 50 -13.28 -24.91 -28.46
CA ILE A 50 -13.91 -23.82 -29.22
C ILE A 50 -14.64 -24.42 -30.43
N ASP A 51 -15.97 -24.42 -30.37
CA ASP A 51 -16.88 -24.76 -31.49
C ASP A 51 -16.34 -25.85 -32.44
N GLY A 52 -16.29 -27.10 -31.95
CA GLY A 52 -15.84 -28.27 -32.71
C GLY A 52 -14.32 -28.44 -32.81
N ASN A 53 -13.52 -27.56 -32.19
CA ASN A 53 -12.07 -27.65 -32.14
C ASN A 53 -11.55 -27.68 -30.70
N VAL A 54 -10.37 -28.26 -30.50
CA VAL A 54 -9.59 -28.06 -29.27
C VAL A 54 -8.35 -27.25 -29.60
N VAL A 55 -8.25 -26.05 -29.03
CA VAL A 55 -7.10 -25.16 -29.15
C VAL A 55 -6.12 -25.51 -28.04
N LEU A 56 -4.85 -25.69 -28.40
CA LEU A 56 -3.79 -26.20 -27.55
C LEU A 56 -2.68 -25.15 -27.47
N HIS A 57 -2.39 -24.67 -26.26
CA HIS A 57 -1.13 -23.97 -25.99
C HIS A 57 -0.06 -25.02 -25.74
N TYR A 58 0.99 -25.02 -26.56
CA TYR A 58 2.09 -25.98 -26.44
C TYR A 58 3.44 -25.30 -26.25
N GLN A 59 4.37 -26.06 -25.68
CA GLN A 59 5.81 -25.79 -25.64
C GLN A 59 6.54 -26.88 -26.42
N ASP A 60 7.45 -26.50 -27.30
CA ASP A 60 8.28 -27.43 -28.06
C ASP A 60 9.22 -28.21 -27.13
N MET A 61 9.30 -29.52 -27.30
CA MET A 61 10.09 -30.41 -26.43
C MET A 61 11.60 -30.33 -26.67
N LYS A 62 12.03 -29.82 -27.83
CA LYS A 62 13.44 -29.65 -28.20
C LYS A 62 13.94 -28.24 -27.90
N ASP A 63 13.05 -27.26 -27.92
CA ASP A 63 13.34 -25.86 -27.64
C ASP A 63 12.28 -25.25 -26.73
N ASN A 64 12.53 -25.30 -25.42
CA ASN A 64 11.59 -24.81 -24.41
C ASN A 64 11.24 -23.32 -24.54
N SER A 65 12.02 -22.54 -25.30
CA SER A 65 11.71 -21.13 -25.57
C SER A 65 10.62 -20.94 -26.63
N LYS A 66 10.33 -21.98 -27.41
CA LYS A 66 9.28 -21.98 -28.43
C LYS A 66 7.96 -22.46 -27.87
N THR A 67 7.03 -21.54 -27.81
CA THR A 67 5.63 -21.78 -27.47
C THR A 67 4.72 -21.37 -28.61
N GLY A 68 3.60 -22.06 -28.76
CA GLY A 68 2.68 -21.79 -29.86
C GLY A 68 1.29 -22.38 -29.69
N ILE A 69 0.48 -22.30 -30.76
CA ILE A 69 -0.87 -22.85 -30.81
C ILE A 69 -0.99 -24.00 -31.82
N PHE A 70 -1.46 -25.16 -31.33
CA PHE A 70 -2.05 -26.21 -32.18
C PHE A 70 -3.58 -26.14 -32.11
N ILE A 71 -4.24 -26.57 -33.18
CA ILE A 71 -5.70 -26.75 -33.20
C ILE A 71 -6.00 -28.16 -33.65
N TRP A 72 -6.68 -28.91 -32.80
CA TRP A 72 -7.27 -30.19 -33.14
C TRP A 72 -8.68 -29.98 -33.68
N ASP A 73 -8.84 -30.17 -34.99
CA ASP A 73 -10.14 -30.28 -35.64
C ASP A 73 -10.71 -31.66 -35.29
N ILE A 74 -11.73 -31.66 -34.42
CA ILE A 74 -12.26 -32.89 -33.85
C ILE A 74 -12.99 -33.68 -34.93
N GLU A 75 -13.74 -33.03 -35.82
CA GLU A 75 -14.49 -33.69 -36.89
C GLU A 75 -13.55 -34.46 -37.81
N ARG A 76 -12.50 -33.78 -38.30
CA ARG A 76 -11.49 -34.35 -39.20
C ARG A 76 -10.45 -35.20 -38.50
N ASN A 77 -10.45 -35.20 -37.16
CA ASN A 77 -9.44 -35.83 -36.31
C ASN A 77 -8.00 -35.45 -36.70
N HIS A 78 -7.77 -34.17 -36.97
CA HIS A 78 -6.51 -33.67 -37.51
C HIS A 78 -6.01 -32.47 -36.71
N ILE A 79 -4.70 -32.45 -36.43
CA ILE A 79 -4.04 -31.34 -35.75
C ILE A 79 -3.34 -30.47 -36.78
N LYS A 80 -3.62 -29.16 -36.72
CA LYS A 80 -2.94 -28.13 -37.50
C LYS A 80 -2.14 -27.19 -36.58
N ASP A 81 -0.98 -26.78 -37.06
CA ASP A 81 -0.22 -25.66 -36.51
C ASP A 81 -0.87 -24.34 -36.92
N ALA A 82 -1.24 -23.52 -35.93
CA ALA A 82 -1.90 -22.25 -36.19
C ALA A 82 -0.92 -21.14 -36.61
N LYS A 83 0.40 -21.38 -36.55
CA LYS A 83 1.45 -20.39 -36.86
C LYS A 83 1.33 -19.13 -36.01
N ILE A 84 1.01 -19.32 -34.74
CA ILE A 84 1.00 -18.30 -33.70
C ILE A 84 2.10 -18.67 -32.70
N ASP A 85 3.19 -17.92 -32.72
CA ASP A 85 4.38 -18.17 -31.91
C ASP A 85 4.44 -17.25 -30.67
N SER A 86 5.40 -17.48 -29.79
CA SER A 86 5.65 -16.65 -28.58
C SER A 86 4.45 -16.53 -27.66
N VAL A 87 3.65 -17.60 -27.59
CA VAL A 87 2.44 -17.67 -26.76
C VAL A 87 2.82 -17.78 -25.28
N ILE A 88 2.16 -16.98 -24.46
CA ILE A 88 2.31 -17.02 -22.99
C ILE A 88 1.10 -17.71 -22.40
N ASN A 89 -0.10 -17.34 -22.84
CA ASN A 89 -1.33 -17.87 -22.28
C ASN A 89 -2.47 -17.94 -23.31
N LEU A 90 -3.46 -18.76 -22.98
CA LEU A 90 -4.61 -19.09 -23.83
C LEU A 90 -5.88 -19.08 -22.98
N ALA A 91 -6.94 -18.47 -23.48
CA ALA A 91 -8.28 -18.57 -22.89
C ALA A 91 -9.34 -18.74 -23.98
N GLY A 92 -10.43 -19.41 -23.63
CA GLY A 92 -11.65 -19.33 -24.43
C GLY A 92 -12.25 -17.94 -24.31
N TYR A 93 -12.77 -17.40 -25.40
CA TYR A 93 -13.37 -16.09 -25.45
C TYR A 93 -14.72 -16.20 -26.14
N MET A 94 -15.81 -15.93 -25.43
CA MET A 94 -17.16 -16.22 -25.90
C MET A 94 -17.29 -17.70 -26.33
N LYS A 95 -18.30 -18.04 -27.14
CA LYS A 95 -18.59 -19.44 -27.51
C LYS A 95 -17.73 -19.97 -28.69
N ASP A 96 -17.18 -19.10 -29.52
CA ASP A 96 -16.61 -19.44 -30.83
C ASP A 96 -15.22 -18.83 -31.12
N ARG A 97 -14.60 -18.19 -30.12
CA ARG A 97 -13.31 -17.52 -30.25
C ARG A 97 -12.37 -17.87 -29.10
N PHE A 98 -11.11 -17.55 -29.25
CA PHE A 98 -10.10 -17.70 -28.21
C PHE A 98 -9.18 -16.49 -28.18
N LEU A 99 -8.73 -16.18 -26.97
CA LEU A 99 -7.77 -15.15 -26.67
C LEU A 99 -6.37 -15.78 -26.56
N VAL A 100 -5.39 -15.19 -27.23
CA VAL A 100 -3.98 -15.55 -27.10
C VAL A 100 -3.21 -14.36 -26.58
N VAL A 101 -2.45 -14.56 -25.50
CA VAL A 101 -1.49 -13.56 -24.98
C VAL A 101 -0.09 -13.96 -25.46
N GLN A 102 0.66 -13.01 -26.01
CA GLN A 102 1.95 -13.22 -26.63
C GLN A 102 3.01 -12.27 -26.06
N ASN A 103 4.26 -12.73 -26.04
CA ASN A 103 5.41 -11.89 -25.73
C ASN A 103 5.81 -11.08 -26.97
N ALA A 104 5.68 -9.75 -26.95
CA ALA A 104 6.22 -8.89 -27.99
C ALA A 104 7.50 -8.20 -27.49
N SER A 105 8.33 -7.70 -28.41
CA SER A 105 9.71 -7.27 -28.13
C SER A 105 9.87 -6.15 -27.09
N ILE A 106 8.78 -5.45 -26.73
CA ILE A 106 8.79 -4.28 -25.83
C ILE A 106 7.70 -4.40 -24.75
N ALA A 107 6.59 -5.10 -25.01
CA ALA A 107 5.45 -5.27 -24.10
C ALA A 107 4.67 -6.57 -24.43
N PHE A 108 3.74 -6.99 -23.58
CA PHE A 108 2.83 -8.08 -23.92
C PHE A 108 1.74 -7.59 -24.89
N SER A 109 1.27 -8.49 -25.76
CA SER A 109 0.14 -8.22 -26.65
C SER A 109 -0.88 -9.35 -26.54
N ALA A 110 -2.16 -9.02 -26.70
CA ALA A 110 -3.21 -10.01 -26.77
C ALA A 110 -3.96 -9.91 -28.10
N ALA A 111 -4.42 -11.05 -28.61
CA ALA A 111 -5.20 -11.10 -29.84
C ALA A 111 -6.33 -12.12 -29.72
N ILE A 112 -7.50 -11.74 -30.25
CA ILE A 112 -8.68 -12.60 -30.31
C ILE A 112 -8.74 -13.21 -31.70
N TYR A 113 -8.86 -14.53 -31.74
CA TYR A 113 -8.96 -15.32 -32.96
C TYR A 113 -10.27 -16.11 -32.97
N ASN A 114 -10.85 -16.29 -34.15
CA ASN A 114 -11.94 -17.24 -34.32
C ASN A 114 -11.43 -18.66 -34.63
N LYS A 115 -12.34 -19.64 -34.68
CA LYS A 115 -12.02 -21.05 -34.97
C LYS A 115 -11.21 -21.31 -36.25
N ASN A 116 -11.26 -20.38 -37.21
CA ASN A 116 -10.52 -20.46 -38.47
C ASN A 116 -9.14 -19.78 -38.41
N ILE A 117 -8.68 -19.35 -37.23
CA ILE A 117 -7.40 -18.65 -37.02
C ILE A 117 -7.40 -17.26 -37.68
N LYS A 118 -8.57 -16.71 -38.03
CA LYS A 118 -8.64 -15.32 -38.46
C LYS A 118 -8.60 -14.45 -37.20
N ARG A 119 -7.69 -13.50 -37.20
CA ARG A 119 -7.52 -12.52 -36.12
C ARG A 119 -8.64 -11.48 -36.22
N ASP A 120 -9.44 -11.36 -35.17
CA ASP A 120 -10.61 -10.47 -35.10
C ASP A 120 -10.26 -9.14 -34.40
N ARG A 121 -9.41 -9.18 -33.37
CA ARG A 121 -8.98 -7.99 -32.60
C ARG A 121 -7.53 -8.13 -32.15
N ILE A 122 -6.81 -7.01 -32.13
CA ILE A 122 -5.47 -6.86 -31.54
C ILE A 122 -5.59 -5.90 -30.35
N ILE A 123 -4.85 -6.21 -29.30
CA ILE A 123 -4.77 -5.45 -28.07
C ILE A 123 -3.28 -5.30 -27.77
N ASP A 124 -2.75 -4.12 -28.05
CA ASP A 124 -1.35 -3.80 -27.80
C ASP A 124 -1.14 -3.32 -26.36
N ASP A 125 0.06 -3.53 -25.82
CA ASP A 125 0.49 -3.11 -24.47
C ASP A 125 -0.43 -3.63 -23.35
N CYS A 126 -0.78 -4.92 -23.40
CA CYS A 126 -1.70 -5.49 -22.44
C CYS A 126 -1.02 -5.91 -21.13
N ASN A 127 -1.49 -5.40 -19.98
CA ASN A 127 -0.99 -5.83 -18.67
C ASN A 127 -1.61 -7.15 -18.18
N ILE A 128 -1.76 -8.13 -19.08
CA ILE A 128 -2.31 -9.46 -18.78
C ILE A 128 -1.13 -10.39 -18.46
N MET A 129 -0.52 -10.19 -17.29
CA MET A 129 0.54 -11.05 -16.77
C MET A 129 0.00 -11.93 -15.65
N ALA A 130 -0.09 -13.23 -15.91
CA ALA A 130 -0.71 -14.20 -15.01
C ALA A 130 -0.15 -15.60 -15.22
N ASP A 131 -0.17 -16.42 -14.18
CA ASP A 131 0.18 -17.86 -14.25
C ASP A 131 -0.88 -18.62 -15.06
N ASP A 132 -2.15 -18.21 -14.96
CA ASP A 132 -3.24 -18.68 -15.79
C ASP A 132 -4.29 -17.58 -16.06
N ILE A 133 -5.00 -17.69 -17.17
CA ILE A 133 -6.07 -16.75 -17.54
C ILE A 133 -7.37 -17.45 -17.90
N SER A 134 -8.50 -16.78 -17.71
CA SER A 134 -9.77 -17.19 -18.32
C SER A 134 -10.58 -15.96 -18.65
N CYS A 135 -11.32 -15.97 -19.76
CA CYS A 135 -12.24 -14.88 -20.03
C CYS A 135 -13.51 -15.05 -19.19
N SER A 136 -14.17 -13.94 -18.89
CA SER A 136 -15.51 -13.97 -18.32
C SER A 136 -16.50 -14.62 -19.31
N THR A 137 -17.57 -15.21 -18.79
CA THR A 137 -18.66 -15.76 -19.62
C THR A 137 -19.56 -14.67 -20.20
N GLU A 138 -19.52 -13.48 -19.61
CA GLU A 138 -20.26 -12.29 -19.99
C GLU A 138 -19.31 -11.09 -19.98
N GLY A 139 -19.34 -10.26 -21.03
CA GLY A 139 -18.49 -9.07 -21.14
C GLY A 139 -17.13 -9.32 -21.79
N ASP A 140 -16.30 -8.28 -21.78
CA ASP A 140 -15.00 -8.24 -22.46
C ASP A 140 -13.84 -8.21 -21.46
N ASN A 141 -13.91 -9.09 -20.45
CA ASN A 141 -12.97 -9.11 -19.33
C ASN A 141 -12.14 -10.40 -19.29
N VAL A 142 -10.91 -10.29 -18.80
CA VAL A 142 -9.99 -11.40 -18.57
C VAL A 142 -9.66 -11.50 -17.10
N LEU A 143 -9.90 -12.67 -16.54
CA LEU A 143 -9.45 -13.04 -15.22
C LEU A 143 -8.01 -13.53 -15.29
N CYS A 144 -7.17 -12.93 -14.46
CA CYS A 144 -5.75 -13.20 -14.34
C CYS A 144 -5.51 -13.83 -12.97
N ALA A 145 -5.14 -15.11 -12.94
CA ALA A 145 -4.74 -15.80 -11.73
C ALA A 145 -3.22 -15.74 -11.56
N GLY A 146 -2.77 -15.37 -10.37
CA GLY A 146 -1.36 -15.44 -10.01
C GLY A 146 -1.13 -15.52 -8.52
N SER A 147 0.14 -15.50 -8.12
CA SER A 147 0.57 -15.61 -6.72
C SER A 147 -0.02 -14.61 -5.72
N LYS A 148 -0.63 -13.52 -6.21
CA LYS A 148 -1.24 -12.46 -5.39
C LYS A 148 -2.78 -12.48 -5.38
N GLY A 149 -3.41 -13.48 -5.99
CA GLY A 149 -4.86 -13.58 -6.12
C GLY A 149 -5.37 -13.50 -7.56
N ILE A 150 -6.69 -13.32 -7.70
CA ILE A 150 -7.35 -13.22 -9.00
C ILE A 150 -7.76 -11.78 -9.24
N LYS A 151 -7.38 -11.27 -10.41
CA LYS A 151 -7.65 -9.92 -10.88
C LYS A 151 -8.47 -9.97 -12.16
N GLU A 152 -9.41 -9.06 -12.30
CA GLU A 152 -10.14 -8.83 -13.55
C GLU A 152 -9.53 -7.67 -14.31
N VAL A 153 -9.31 -7.86 -15.60
CA VAL A 153 -8.77 -6.86 -16.52
C VAL A 153 -9.75 -6.68 -17.67
N SER A 154 -10.25 -5.47 -17.86
CA SER A 154 -11.07 -5.13 -19.03
C SER A 154 -10.21 -5.06 -20.30
N LEU A 155 -10.64 -5.71 -21.38
CA LEU A 155 -9.98 -5.65 -22.69
C LEU A 155 -10.25 -4.34 -23.44
N GLU A 156 -11.13 -3.47 -22.95
CA GLU A 156 -11.42 -2.15 -23.55
C GLU A 156 -10.46 -1.05 -23.07
N ASN A 157 -9.95 -1.12 -21.83
CA ASN A 157 -9.21 -0.03 -21.16
C ASN A 157 -7.71 -0.30 -20.94
N VAL A 158 -7.14 -1.18 -21.77
CA VAL A 158 -5.83 -1.81 -21.56
C VAL A 158 -4.64 -0.84 -21.58
N ALA A 159 -4.81 0.39 -22.08
CA ALA A 159 -3.78 1.44 -22.09
C ALA A 159 -3.58 2.15 -20.73
N GLY A 160 -4.42 1.89 -19.73
CA GLY A 160 -4.33 2.48 -18.39
C GLY A 160 -4.10 1.42 -17.31
N LYS A 161 -3.18 1.68 -16.37
CA LYS A 161 -2.94 0.83 -15.17
C LYS A 161 -4.11 0.85 -14.17
N ASP A 162 -5.21 1.53 -14.49
CA ASP A 162 -6.18 2.04 -13.52
C ASP A 162 -7.44 1.17 -13.34
N ASP A 163 -7.70 0.18 -14.22
CA ASP A 163 -8.93 -0.66 -14.18
C ASP A 163 -8.64 -2.14 -13.87
N VAL A 164 -7.86 -2.39 -12.81
CA VAL A 164 -7.62 -3.76 -12.32
C VAL A 164 -8.44 -3.96 -11.05
N GLU A 165 -9.57 -4.67 -11.15
CA GLU A 165 -10.38 -5.03 -9.98
C GLU A 165 -9.87 -6.36 -9.41
N THR A 166 -9.44 -6.35 -8.14
CA THR A 166 -9.16 -7.60 -7.42
C THR A 166 -10.50 -8.23 -7.04
N ILE A 167 -10.92 -9.28 -7.75
CA ILE A 167 -12.16 -10.00 -7.44
C ILE A 167 -11.99 -10.78 -6.13
N LEU A 168 -10.83 -11.39 -5.93
CA LEU A 168 -10.55 -12.26 -4.78
C LEU A 168 -9.13 -12.02 -4.26
N PRO A 169 -8.96 -11.23 -3.18
CA PRO A 169 -7.70 -11.18 -2.46
C PRO A 169 -7.52 -12.50 -1.68
N LEU A 170 -6.48 -13.26 -2.00
CA LEU A 170 -6.17 -14.52 -1.32
C LEU A 170 -5.21 -14.24 -0.17
N ASN A 171 -5.72 -13.71 0.94
CA ASN A 171 -4.94 -13.54 2.17
C ASN A 171 -5.32 -14.67 3.15
N LEU A 172 -4.70 -15.84 2.93
CA LEU A 172 -4.76 -16.98 3.85
C LEU A 172 -3.32 -17.43 4.07
N ASP A 173 -2.93 -17.48 5.34
CA ASP A 173 -1.58 -17.77 5.81
C ASP A 173 -0.86 -18.88 5.02
N ASN A 174 0.37 -18.57 4.61
CA ASN A 174 1.37 -19.50 4.10
C ASN A 174 1.05 -20.25 2.79
N SER A 175 1.55 -19.64 1.71
CA SER A 175 2.34 -20.30 0.65
C SER A 175 1.68 -21.48 -0.08
N ASN A 176 0.58 -21.28 -0.83
CA ASN A 176 0.15 -22.26 -1.84
C ASN A 176 -0.97 -21.86 -2.85
N PHE A 177 -1.10 -20.66 -3.44
CA PHE A 177 -2.32 -20.37 -4.25
C PHE A 177 -2.03 -19.48 -5.49
N ALA A 178 -2.62 -19.60 -6.70
CA ALA A 178 -3.43 -20.62 -7.40
C ALA A 178 -2.86 -20.75 -8.84
N LEU A 179 -2.73 -21.96 -9.39
CA LEU A 179 -2.02 -22.18 -10.67
C LEU A 179 -2.95 -22.17 -11.87
N ARG A 180 -4.24 -22.47 -11.68
CA ARG A 180 -5.21 -22.64 -12.77
C ARG A 180 -6.56 -22.06 -12.40
N ILE A 181 -7.21 -21.44 -13.37
CA ILE A 181 -8.53 -20.83 -13.24
C ILE A 181 -9.48 -21.36 -14.31
N CYS A 182 -10.70 -21.67 -13.90
CA CYS A 182 -11.81 -22.00 -14.80
C CYS A 182 -13.06 -21.21 -14.38
N VAL A 183 -13.87 -20.84 -15.36
CA VAL A 183 -15.02 -19.95 -15.17
C VAL A 183 -16.25 -20.63 -15.77
N SER A 184 -17.29 -20.87 -14.96
CA SER A 184 -18.62 -21.24 -15.44
C SER A 184 -19.55 -20.03 -15.44
N GLU A 185 -20.80 -20.19 -15.86
CA GLU A 185 -21.78 -19.09 -15.78
C GLU A 185 -22.03 -18.61 -14.35
N LYS A 186 -21.92 -19.50 -13.35
CA LYS A 186 -22.30 -19.22 -11.96
C LYS A 186 -21.16 -19.25 -10.96
N GLU A 187 -20.03 -19.86 -11.29
CA GLU A 187 -18.95 -20.15 -10.34
C GLU A 187 -17.59 -19.87 -10.97
N TYR A 188 -16.64 -19.49 -10.13
CA TYR A 188 -15.22 -19.54 -10.41
C TYR A 188 -14.62 -20.77 -9.73
N TYR A 189 -13.74 -21.47 -10.45
CA TYR A 189 -12.99 -22.61 -9.93
C TYR A 189 -11.50 -22.30 -9.94
N PHE A 190 -10.82 -22.63 -8.85
CA PHE A 190 -9.38 -22.41 -8.71
C PHE A 190 -8.69 -23.67 -8.23
N LEU A 191 -7.52 -23.95 -8.78
CA LEU A 191 -6.65 -25.03 -8.32
C LEU A 191 -5.41 -24.42 -7.64
N ASP A 192 -5.09 -24.88 -6.45
CA ASP A 192 -3.90 -24.48 -5.71
C ASP A 192 -2.58 -24.82 -6.43
N ILE A 193 -1.46 -24.25 -5.99
CA ILE A 193 -0.14 -24.46 -6.62
C ILE A 193 0.31 -25.93 -6.50
N SER A 194 -0.11 -26.62 -5.44
CA SER A 194 0.12 -28.06 -5.24
C SER A 194 -0.77 -28.97 -6.08
N ASN A 195 -1.71 -28.45 -6.88
CA ASN A 195 -2.70 -29.23 -7.63
C ASN A 195 -3.49 -30.24 -6.76
N SER A 196 -3.72 -29.90 -5.51
CA SER A 196 -4.30 -30.76 -4.48
C SER A 196 -5.68 -30.29 -4.00
N ILE A 197 -6.00 -28.99 -4.10
CA ILE A 197 -7.26 -28.42 -3.60
C ILE A 197 -7.94 -27.60 -4.70
N VAL A 198 -9.21 -27.92 -4.97
CA VAL A 198 -10.09 -27.12 -5.83
C VAL A 198 -10.96 -26.22 -4.95
N TYR A 199 -10.85 -24.91 -5.16
CA TYR A 199 -11.73 -23.91 -4.57
C TYR A 199 -12.87 -23.61 -5.54
N VAL A 200 -14.09 -23.52 -5.02
CA VAL A 200 -15.29 -23.12 -5.76
C VAL A 200 -15.81 -21.85 -5.13
N VAL A 201 -16.01 -20.82 -5.94
CA VAL A 201 -16.48 -19.51 -5.51
C VAL A 201 -17.67 -19.13 -6.38
N ASP A 202 -18.83 -18.93 -5.78
CA ASP A 202 -19.99 -18.46 -6.52
C ASP A 202 -19.72 -17.05 -7.10
N LYS A 203 -19.99 -16.85 -8.38
CA LYS A 203 -20.09 -15.52 -9.01
C LYS A 203 -21.21 -14.71 -8.39
N GLU A 204 -22.21 -15.41 -7.85
CA GLU A 204 -23.26 -14.88 -6.99
C GLU A 204 -22.87 -14.92 -5.50
N ILE A 205 -21.59 -14.69 -5.15
CA ILE A 205 -21.29 -14.06 -3.86
C ILE A 205 -21.92 -12.67 -3.90
N ASP A 206 -23.20 -12.69 -3.55
CA ASP A 206 -24.07 -11.60 -3.16
C ASP A 206 -23.86 -10.29 -3.95
N LYS A 207 -24.24 -10.30 -5.23
CA LYS A 207 -24.80 -9.12 -5.92
C LYS A 207 -26.21 -8.80 -5.41
N SER A 208 -26.58 -9.12 -4.15
CA SER A 208 -27.48 -8.19 -3.48
C SER A 208 -26.81 -6.82 -3.53
N SER A 209 -27.61 -5.79 -3.65
CA SER A 209 -27.18 -4.40 -3.59
C SER A 209 -26.60 -4.06 -2.21
N LYS A 210 -25.56 -4.78 -1.75
CA LYS A 210 -24.83 -4.46 -0.55
C LYS A 210 -24.31 -3.07 -0.72
N LYS A 211 -24.65 -2.24 0.25
CA LYS A 211 -24.24 -0.85 0.24
C LYS A 211 -22.72 -0.85 0.34
N GLN A 212 -22.04 -0.26 -0.64
CA GLN A 212 -20.58 -0.24 -0.64
C GLN A 212 -20.07 0.93 0.19
N LEU A 213 -19.12 0.68 1.08
CA LEU A 213 -18.31 1.67 1.78
C LEU A 213 -16.92 1.67 1.17
N ARG A 214 -16.50 2.78 0.56
CA ARG A 214 -15.24 2.87 -0.20
C ARG A 214 -14.17 3.64 0.55
N ILE A 215 -13.03 3.00 0.76
CA ILE A 215 -11.89 3.52 1.49
C ILE A 215 -10.70 3.61 0.53
N ASN A 216 -10.06 4.78 0.41
CA ASN A 216 -8.89 4.96 -0.45
C ASN A 216 -7.65 5.31 0.39
N THR A 217 -6.54 4.61 0.22
CA THR A 217 -5.30 4.87 0.98
C THR A 217 -4.04 4.72 0.14
N CYS A 218 -2.96 5.39 0.56
CA CYS A 218 -1.63 5.27 -0.05
C CYS A 218 -0.71 4.30 0.70
N TYR A 219 -1.14 3.73 1.82
CA TYR A 219 -0.36 2.75 2.58
C TYR A 219 -0.59 1.34 2.04
N MET A 220 0.51 0.61 1.82
CA MET A 220 0.48 -0.74 1.25
C MET A 220 -0.20 -1.77 2.18
N GLU A 221 -0.64 -2.86 1.55
CA GLU A 221 -1.35 -4.01 2.16
C GLU A 221 -0.54 -4.75 3.25
N THR A 222 0.78 -4.55 3.35
CA THR A 222 1.66 -5.41 4.18
C THR A 222 2.05 -4.84 5.55
N GLU A 223 1.88 -3.55 5.82
CA GLU A 223 2.43 -2.89 7.04
C GLU A 223 1.36 -2.27 7.95
N TYR A 224 0.07 -2.26 7.57
CA TYR A 224 -0.96 -1.60 8.37
C TYR A 224 -2.36 -2.23 8.29
N MET A 225 -2.50 -3.31 7.53
CA MET A 225 -3.76 -4.04 7.37
C MET A 225 -4.33 -4.62 8.66
N PRO A 226 -3.56 -5.08 9.67
CA PRO A 226 -4.16 -5.71 10.86
C PRO A 226 -5.21 -4.82 11.54
N ARG A 227 -4.99 -3.49 11.60
CA ARG A 227 -5.95 -2.55 12.16
C ARG A 227 -7.18 -2.35 11.27
N ILE A 228 -6.98 -2.24 9.96
CA ILE A 228 -8.08 -2.07 9.00
C ILE A 228 -8.93 -3.34 8.91
N ASP A 229 -8.30 -4.51 8.85
CA ASP A 229 -8.95 -5.82 8.83
C ASP A 229 -9.73 -6.05 10.13
N LYS A 230 -9.13 -5.73 11.28
CA LYS A 230 -9.83 -5.82 12.56
C LYS A 230 -11.03 -4.90 12.65
N ALA A 231 -10.89 -3.67 12.17
CA ALA A 231 -12.02 -2.73 12.07
C ALA A 231 -13.10 -3.28 11.14
N ARG A 232 -12.73 -3.84 9.98
CA ARG A 232 -13.64 -4.46 9.00
C ARG A 232 -14.39 -5.64 9.62
N GLU A 233 -13.72 -6.51 10.37
CA GLU A 233 -14.36 -7.64 11.06
C GLU A 233 -15.39 -7.17 12.09
N SER A 234 -15.02 -6.20 12.94
CA SER A 234 -15.90 -5.62 13.95
C SER A 234 -17.10 -4.90 13.33
N PHE A 235 -16.86 -4.21 12.22
CA PHE A 235 -17.89 -3.52 11.45
C PHE A 235 -18.85 -4.50 10.80
N ALA A 236 -18.35 -5.54 10.13
CA ALA A 236 -19.15 -6.54 9.43
C ALA A 236 -20.12 -7.30 10.35
N LYS A 237 -19.76 -7.46 11.64
CA LYS A 237 -20.67 -8.04 12.65
C LYS A 237 -21.93 -7.19 12.87
N ARG A 238 -21.82 -5.86 12.74
CA ARG A 238 -22.95 -4.92 12.91
C ARG A 238 -23.62 -4.56 11.59
N TYR A 239 -22.89 -4.62 10.49
CA TYR A 239 -23.34 -4.24 9.14
C TYR A 239 -23.03 -5.33 8.10
N PRO A 240 -23.63 -6.53 8.20
CA PRO A 240 -23.34 -7.66 7.30
C PRO A 240 -23.74 -7.42 5.82
N ASP A 241 -24.61 -6.43 5.59
CA ASP A 241 -25.10 -6.04 4.26
C ASP A 241 -24.29 -4.87 3.65
N VAL A 242 -23.20 -4.47 4.30
CA VAL A 242 -22.29 -3.42 3.80
C VAL A 242 -20.99 -4.08 3.37
N ASP A 243 -20.59 -3.85 2.12
CA ASP A 243 -19.32 -4.32 1.59
C ASP A 243 -18.27 -3.21 1.67
N ILE A 244 -17.10 -3.52 2.24
CA ILE A 244 -16.01 -2.55 2.37
C ILE A 244 -15.03 -2.76 1.22
N LYS A 245 -14.95 -1.79 0.31
CA LYS A 245 -14.00 -1.77 -0.80
C LYS A 245 -12.83 -0.86 -0.45
N ILE A 246 -11.61 -1.38 -0.55
CA ILE A 246 -10.40 -0.61 -0.27
C ILE A 246 -9.59 -0.45 -1.56
N GLY A 247 -9.38 0.80 -1.98
CA GLY A 247 -8.53 1.17 -3.10
C GLY A 247 -7.16 1.65 -2.63
N TYR A 248 -6.11 1.23 -3.33
CA TYR A 248 -4.73 1.54 -2.99
C TYR A 248 -3.99 2.21 -4.14
N THR A 249 -3.16 3.20 -3.83
CA THR A 249 -2.23 3.80 -4.78
C THR A 249 -0.87 3.99 -4.10
N VAL A 250 0.12 3.21 -4.52
CA VAL A 250 1.43 3.14 -3.87
C VAL A 250 2.24 4.42 -4.06
N ASP A 251 2.12 5.04 -5.24
CA ASP A 251 2.76 6.32 -5.50
C ASP A 251 1.98 7.43 -4.77
N VAL A 252 2.60 7.98 -3.73
CA VAL A 252 1.97 8.99 -2.87
C VAL A 252 1.60 10.24 -3.67
N GLN A 253 2.43 10.68 -4.62
CA GLN A 253 2.16 11.85 -5.42
C GLN A 253 0.96 11.62 -6.35
N GLN A 254 0.92 10.47 -7.03
CA GLN A 254 -0.20 10.07 -7.88
C GLN A 254 -1.49 9.93 -7.06
N TYR A 255 -1.42 9.35 -5.86
CA TYR A 255 -2.55 9.23 -4.94
C TYR A 255 -3.13 10.60 -4.60
N VAL A 256 -2.25 11.52 -4.19
CA VAL A 256 -2.56 12.90 -3.84
C VAL A 256 -3.24 13.63 -4.99
N ASP A 257 -2.67 13.54 -6.20
CA ASP A 257 -3.19 14.25 -7.37
C ASP A 257 -4.59 13.72 -7.77
N ASN A 258 -4.77 12.40 -7.73
CA ASN A 258 -6.05 11.76 -8.00
C ASN A 258 -7.12 12.10 -6.95
N LEU A 259 -6.74 12.07 -5.67
CA LEU A 259 -7.62 12.43 -4.56
C LEU A 259 -8.08 13.89 -4.71
N ARG A 260 -7.15 14.79 -5.01
CA ARG A 260 -7.45 16.21 -5.24
C ARG A 260 -8.42 16.41 -6.38
N LEU A 261 -8.20 15.76 -7.54
CA LEU A 261 -9.10 15.86 -8.69
C LEU A 261 -10.52 15.38 -8.36
N LYS A 262 -10.65 14.22 -7.70
CA LYS A 262 -11.94 13.64 -7.32
C LYS A 262 -12.70 14.51 -6.32
N LEU A 263 -12.02 14.99 -5.29
CA LEU A 263 -12.65 15.86 -4.29
C LEU A 263 -13.07 17.21 -4.88
N MET A 264 -12.26 17.82 -5.77
CA MET A 264 -12.62 19.06 -6.45
C MET A 264 -13.77 18.89 -7.45
N ALA A 265 -13.91 17.71 -8.06
CA ALA A 265 -15.03 17.37 -8.93
C ALA A 265 -16.34 17.06 -8.16
N GLY A 266 -16.29 17.02 -6.82
CA GLY A 266 -17.42 16.62 -5.99
C GLY A 266 -17.78 15.14 -6.13
N ASP A 267 -16.79 14.31 -6.47
CA ASP A 267 -16.97 12.89 -6.70
C ASP A 267 -17.38 12.17 -5.40
N GLY A 268 -18.54 11.51 -5.43
CA GLY A 268 -19.09 10.73 -4.31
C GLY A 268 -18.65 9.27 -4.31
N THR A 269 -17.67 8.88 -5.13
CA THR A 269 -17.12 7.52 -5.18
C THR A 269 -16.11 7.23 -4.06
N ILE A 270 -15.71 8.23 -3.28
CA ILE A 270 -14.81 8.06 -2.13
C ILE A 270 -15.58 8.41 -0.85
N ASP A 271 -15.63 7.47 0.09
CA ASP A 271 -16.25 7.70 1.40
C ASP A 271 -15.22 8.10 2.44
N ILE A 272 -14.20 7.25 2.63
CA ILE A 272 -13.06 7.47 3.52
C ILE A 272 -11.80 7.57 2.68
N PHE A 273 -10.90 8.48 3.02
CA PHE A 273 -9.59 8.55 2.39
C PHE A 273 -8.50 8.93 3.36
N CYS A 274 -7.28 8.54 3.01
CA CYS A 274 -6.08 8.93 3.71
C CYS A 274 -5.60 10.31 3.25
N ILE A 275 -5.11 11.13 4.18
CA ILE A 275 -4.25 12.27 3.86
C ILE A 275 -2.89 11.94 4.47
N PRO A 276 -1.88 11.58 3.65
CA PRO A 276 -0.50 11.52 4.12
C PRO A 276 -0.06 12.94 4.53
N GLY A 277 0.89 13.07 5.43
CA GLY A 277 1.35 14.31 6.09
C GLY A 277 1.82 15.49 5.21
N ASP A 278 1.43 15.56 3.94
CA ASP A 278 1.51 16.76 3.11
C ASP A 278 0.45 17.80 3.55
N GLU A 279 0.93 18.82 4.27
CA GLU A 279 0.13 19.92 4.80
C GLU A 279 -0.65 20.71 3.73
N SER A 280 -0.20 20.69 2.47
CA SER A 280 -0.76 21.54 1.42
C SER A 280 -2.15 21.08 0.97
N ILE A 281 -2.38 19.77 0.91
CA ILE A 281 -3.67 19.18 0.53
C ILE A 281 -4.65 19.30 1.70
N PHE A 282 -4.18 18.95 2.90
CA PHE A 282 -4.95 19.05 4.13
C PHE A 282 -5.51 20.47 4.31
N SER A 283 -4.63 21.47 4.18
CA SER A 283 -5.00 22.88 4.31
C SER A 283 -6.08 23.30 3.31
N ASN A 284 -5.97 22.84 2.05
CA ASN A 284 -6.95 23.14 1.01
C ASN A 284 -8.30 22.48 1.28
N LEU A 285 -8.32 21.23 1.75
CA LEU A 285 -9.56 20.50 2.04
C LEU A 285 -10.30 21.08 3.23
N VAL A 286 -9.57 21.48 4.27
CA VAL A 286 -10.16 22.15 5.44
C VAL A 286 -10.71 23.53 5.05
N ARG A 287 -9.94 24.35 4.32
CA ARG A 287 -10.36 25.69 3.87
C ARG A 287 -11.63 25.66 3.03
N ASN A 288 -11.74 24.68 2.13
CA ASN A 288 -12.88 24.55 1.22
C ASN A 288 -14.07 23.78 1.82
N ASP A 289 -14.04 23.46 3.12
CA ASP A 289 -15.05 22.68 3.82
C ASP A 289 -15.35 21.37 3.06
N GLY A 290 -14.31 20.67 2.61
CA GLY A 290 -14.39 19.43 1.81
C GLY A 290 -14.51 18.15 2.64
N LEU A 291 -14.39 18.27 3.96
CA LEU A 291 -14.36 17.17 4.92
C LEU A 291 -15.61 17.16 5.80
N VAL A 292 -16.03 15.99 6.25
CA VAL A 292 -17.05 15.89 7.31
C VAL A 292 -16.41 16.29 8.65
N LYS A 293 -17.03 17.22 9.36
CA LYS A 293 -16.65 17.59 10.73
C LYS A 293 -17.06 16.48 11.69
N LEU A 294 -16.08 15.85 12.35
CA LEU A 294 -16.28 14.65 13.15
C LEU A 294 -16.62 14.93 14.62
N SER A 295 -16.39 16.15 15.13
CA SER A 295 -16.66 16.52 16.54
C SER A 295 -18.10 16.32 17.01
N LYS A 296 -19.06 16.23 16.08
CA LYS A 296 -20.45 15.96 16.42
C LYS A 296 -20.75 14.49 16.71
N PHE A 297 -19.82 13.58 16.43
CA PHE A 297 -19.99 12.15 16.63
C PHE A 297 -19.22 11.71 17.88
N SER A 298 -19.95 11.48 18.98
CA SER A 298 -19.36 11.07 20.25
C SER A 298 -18.54 9.78 20.15
N SER A 299 -18.92 8.87 19.25
CA SER A 299 -18.20 7.62 18.99
C SER A 299 -16.75 7.81 18.53
N ILE A 300 -16.43 8.97 17.94
CA ILE A 300 -15.09 9.41 17.58
C ILE A 300 -14.50 10.30 18.68
N ASP A 301 -15.23 11.33 19.09
CA ASP A 301 -14.76 12.35 20.04
C ASP A 301 -14.30 11.74 21.37
N GLU A 302 -15.10 10.83 21.94
CA GLU A 302 -14.79 10.15 23.20
C GLU A 302 -13.61 9.18 23.08
N LYS A 303 -13.39 8.60 21.89
CA LYS A 303 -12.25 7.70 21.66
C LYS A 303 -10.95 8.47 21.57
N LEU A 304 -10.95 9.64 20.92
CA LEU A 304 -9.80 10.54 20.87
C LEU A 304 -9.47 11.11 22.26
N ASP A 305 -10.48 11.40 23.10
CA ASP A 305 -10.25 11.84 24.49
C ASP A 305 -9.59 10.76 25.37
N GLN A 306 -9.75 9.49 25.01
CA GLN A 306 -9.11 8.36 25.71
C GLN A 306 -7.69 8.05 25.22
N MET A 307 -7.27 8.65 24.11
CA MET A 307 -5.93 8.49 23.57
C MET A 307 -4.92 9.32 24.36
N ILE A 308 -3.63 9.11 24.08
CA ILE A 308 -2.57 9.94 24.63
C ILE A 308 -2.81 11.42 24.34
N LYS A 309 -2.36 12.25 25.27
CA LYS A 309 -2.49 13.71 25.18
C LYS A 309 -1.97 14.21 23.83
N GLY A 310 -2.67 15.19 23.25
CA GLY A 310 -2.28 15.82 22.00
C GLY A 310 -2.87 15.20 20.74
N VAL A 311 -3.24 13.91 20.77
CA VAL A 311 -3.75 13.24 19.57
C VAL A 311 -5.05 13.89 19.08
N LYS A 312 -5.95 14.25 20.00
CA LYS A 312 -7.19 14.93 19.66
C LYS A 312 -6.92 16.33 19.10
N GLU A 313 -5.99 17.06 19.69
CA GLU A 313 -5.54 18.37 19.25
C GLU A 313 -4.94 18.31 17.83
N ALA A 314 -4.05 17.35 17.57
CA ALA A 314 -3.46 17.09 16.26
C ALA A 314 -4.49 16.70 15.19
N CYS A 315 -5.63 16.14 15.60
CA CYS A 315 -6.75 15.81 14.72
C CYS A 315 -7.79 16.93 14.56
N SER A 316 -7.59 18.06 15.23
CA SER A 316 -8.58 19.14 15.33
C SER A 316 -8.09 20.46 14.74
N TYR A 317 -8.98 21.18 14.08
CA TYR A 317 -8.78 22.56 13.67
C TYR A 317 -9.98 23.43 14.05
N LYS A 318 -9.73 24.58 14.71
CA LYS A 318 -10.77 25.48 15.24
C LYS A 318 -11.87 24.70 15.99
N SER A 319 -11.44 23.81 16.89
CA SER A 319 -12.31 22.94 17.71
C SER A 319 -13.17 21.94 16.93
N ASN A 320 -12.86 21.66 15.66
CA ASN A 320 -13.50 20.61 14.87
C ASN A 320 -12.49 19.51 14.55
N ILE A 321 -12.83 18.26 14.87
CA ILE A 321 -12.10 17.06 14.43
C ILE A 321 -12.31 16.94 12.93
N ILE A 322 -11.22 17.00 12.17
CA ILE A 322 -11.21 17.04 10.70
C ILE A 322 -10.70 15.73 10.07
N GLY A 323 -10.15 14.84 10.89
CA GLY A 323 -9.77 13.49 10.55
C GLY A 323 -9.53 12.68 11.82
N VAL A 324 -9.30 11.38 11.68
CA VAL A 324 -8.88 10.51 12.77
C VAL A 324 -7.44 10.06 12.52
N PRO A 325 -6.63 9.84 13.56
CA PRO A 325 -5.21 9.54 13.39
C PRO A 325 -5.04 8.15 12.79
N TYR A 326 -4.31 8.05 11.70
CA TYR A 326 -3.87 6.79 11.13
C TYR A 326 -2.53 6.36 11.73
N GLN A 327 -1.55 7.26 11.68
CA GLN A 327 -0.29 7.15 12.38
C GLN A 327 0.17 8.53 12.83
N ILE A 328 0.95 8.54 13.90
CA ILE A 328 1.56 9.75 14.45
C ILE A 328 3.01 9.43 14.79
N SER A 329 3.90 10.37 14.47
CA SER A 329 5.29 10.30 14.90
C SER A 329 5.77 11.70 15.26
N THR A 330 6.75 11.79 16.14
CA THR A 330 7.35 13.06 16.55
C THR A 330 8.85 13.02 16.31
N VAL A 331 9.49 14.19 16.29
CA VAL A 331 10.95 14.29 16.23
C VAL A 331 11.56 14.19 17.64
N LEU A 332 12.65 13.42 17.76
CA LEU A 332 13.53 13.36 18.93
C LEU A 332 14.98 13.58 18.51
N PHE A 333 15.86 13.82 19.49
CA PHE A 333 17.30 13.79 19.27
C PHE A 333 17.91 12.48 19.78
N GLY A 334 18.50 11.71 18.87
CA GLY A 334 19.37 10.59 19.21
C GLY A 334 20.74 11.06 19.69
N VAL A 335 21.31 10.35 20.64
CA VAL A 335 22.57 10.70 21.32
C VAL A 335 23.71 9.80 20.89
N ASN A 336 24.84 10.41 20.53
CA ASN A 336 26.12 9.75 20.34
C ASN A 336 26.81 9.54 21.70
N LYS A 337 26.54 8.39 22.34
CA LYS A 337 27.09 8.00 23.66
C LYS A 337 28.61 8.18 23.78
N ASN A 338 29.35 7.85 22.72
CA ASN A 338 30.82 7.96 22.73
C ASN A 338 31.26 9.42 22.86
N ILE A 339 30.65 10.34 22.10
CA ILE A 339 30.97 11.77 22.22
C ILE A 339 30.50 12.32 23.56
N GLN A 340 29.30 11.95 24.00
CA GLN A 340 28.76 12.38 25.30
C GLN A 340 29.71 12.03 26.45
N GLN A 341 30.20 10.78 26.50
CA GLN A 341 31.15 10.31 27.51
C GLN A 341 32.50 11.02 27.40
N ASN A 342 33.05 11.13 26.19
CA ASN A 342 34.34 11.77 25.94
C ASN A 342 34.35 13.26 26.33
N LEU A 343 33.24 13.96 26.11
CA LEU A 343 33.10 15.37 26.47
C LEU A 343 32.55 15.58 27.89
N SER A 344 32.11 14.51 28.56
CA SER A 344 31.48 14.57 29.89
C SER A 344 30.29 15.54 29.95
N ILE A 345 29.42 15.48 28.94
CA ILE A 345 28.26 16.36 28.81
C ILE A 345 27.05 15.73 29.49
N ASN A 346 26.40 16.53 30.34
CA ASN A 346 25.10 16.19 30.89
C ASN A 346 24.01 16.80 30.01
N PHE A 347 23.02 15.98 29.63
CA PHE A 347 21.85 16.48 28.92
C PHE A 347 20.81 17.06 29.89
N PRO A 348 20.10 18.11 29.47
CA PRO A 348 18.92 18.54 30.20
C PRO A 348 17.84 17.44 30.15
N GLN A 349 16.99 17.39 31.18
CA GLN A 349 16.01 16.31 31.30
C GLN A 349 14.79 16.51 30.41
N LYS A 350 14.02 17.58 30.63
CA LYS A 350 12.76 17.93 29.95
C LYS A 350 12.69 19.45 29.84
N ASP A 351 11.93 19.96 28.87
CA ASP A 351 11.63 21.40 28.69
C ASP A 351 12.87 22.29 28.44
N TRP A 352 13.98 21.71 27.99
CA TRP A 352 15.11 22.49 27.50
C TRP A 352 14.76 23.22 26.21
N THR A 353 15.42 24.33 26.00
CA THR A 353 15.13 25.28 24.94
C THR A 353 16.21 25.29 23.88
N TRP A 354 15.93 25.93 22.75
CA TRP A 354 16.96 26.23 21.75
C TRP A 354 18.11 27.12 22.28
N ASP A 355 17.87 27.90 23.34
CA ASP A 355 18.94 28.63 24.05
C ASP A 355 19.84 27.67 24.84
N ASP A 356 19.28 26.65 25.51
CA ASP A 356 20.05 25.61 26.19
C ASP A 356 20.87 24.76 25.21
N PHE A 357 20.29 24.46 24.05
CA PHE A 357 20.99 23.80 22.94
C PHE A 357 22.21 24.62 22.52
N PHE A 358 22.06 25.93 22.40
CA PHE A 358 23.13 26.82 22.00
C PHE A 358 24.25 26.90 23.05
N ASP A 359 23.90 27.03 24.32
CA ASP A 359 24.88 27.01 25.42
C ASP A 359 25.65 25.70 25.48
N MET A 360 24.98 24.57 25.19
CA MET A 360 25.65 23.27 25.08
C MET A 360 26.61 23.23 23.89
N ALA A 361 26.22 23.81 22.75
CA ALA A 361 27.07 23.88 21.56
C ALA A 361 28.36 24.68 21.83
N LYS A 362 28.24 25.81 22.54
CA LYS A 362 29.39 26.60 23.00
C LYS A 362 30.28 25.81 23.95
N LYS A 363 29.70 25.12 24.94
CA LYS A 363 30.46 24.26 25.88
C LYS A 363 31.20 23.14 25.17
N ILE A 364 30.60 22.52 24.15
CA ILE A 364 31.26 21.51 23.31
C ILE A 364 32.48 22.12 22.63
N ARG A 365 32.32 23.30 22.02
CA ARG A 365 33.39 23.99 21.28
C ARG A 365 34.55 24.43 22.18
N GLU A 366 34.25 24.85 23.39
CA GLU A 366 35.24 25.30 24.39
C GLU A 366 35.87 24.13 25.17
N ASN A 367 35.35 22.92 25.04
CA ASN A 367 35.83 21.77 25.80
C ASN A 367 37.28 21.41 25.40
N PRO A 368 38.25 21.33 26.32
CA PRO A 368 39.63 20.99 25.99
C PRO A 368 39.82 19.63 25.30
N GLN A 369 38.89 18.70 25.46
CA GLN A 369 38.91 17.38 24.83
C GLN A 369 38.37 17.39 23.39
N HIS A 370 37.70 18.47 22.97
CA HIS A 370 37.15 18.64 21.62
C HIS A 370 38.22 18.47 20.53
N SER A 371 39.35 19.19 20.65
CA SER A 371 40.45 19.16 19.68
C SER A 371 41.27 17.87 19.69
N LYS A 372 41.11 17.00 20.70
CA LYS A 372 41.80 15.70 20.77
C LYS A 372 41.03 14.58 20.05
N ASN A 373 39.76 14.80 19.72
CA ASN A 373 38.83 13.78 19.22
C ASN A 373 38.15 14.16 17.88
N HIS A 374 38.90 14.73 16.93
CA HIS A 374 38.47 15.01 15.54
C HIS A 374 37.42 16.13 15.34
N ASP A 375 37.42 17.18 16.19
CA ASP A 375 36.46 18.30 16.13
C ASP A 375 34.99 17.82 16.25
N SER A 376 34.50 17.71 17.48
CA SER A 376 33.11 17.32 17.79
C SER A 376 32.15 18.51 17.65
N TYR A 377 31.00 18.30 17.03
CA TYR A 377 29.94 19.30 16.89
C TYR A 377 28.72 18.89 17.71
N ILE A 378 27.87 19.85 18.10
CA ILE A 378 26.59 19.48 18.73
C ILE A 378 25.72 18.70 17.75
N TRP A 379 25.70 19.12 16.48
CA TRP A 379 24.87 18.55 15.44
C TRP A 379 25.46 18.85 14.05
N ALA A 380 25.20 17.98 13.08
CA ALA A 380 25.48 18.19 11.67
C ALA A 380 24.19 18.54 10.94
N ILE A 381 24.25 19.53 10.05
CA ILE A 381 23.13 20.05 9.27
C ILE A 381 23.50 20.10 7.78
N ASP A 382 22.54 19.87 6.90
CA ASP A 382 22.73 20.19 5.49
C ASP A 382 22.74 21.72 5.34
N GLY A 383 23.62 22.27 4.50
CA GLY A 383 23.82 23.71 4.31
C GLY A 383 22.63 24.47 3.69
N GLY A 384 21.49 23.79 3.48
CA GLY A 384 20.20 24.40 3.18
C GLY A 384 19.41 24.62 4.48
N ILE A 385 18.90 25.84 4.68
CA ILE A 385 18.18 26.24 5.89
C ILE A 385 16.91 25.39 6.05
N SER A 386 17.02 24.36 6.89
CA SER A 386 15.98 23.79 7.76
C SER A 386 16.55 23.82 9.18
N ALA A 387 16.94 25.00 9.64
CA ALA A 387 17.23 25.18 11.06
C ALA A 387 15.90 25.01 11.78
N LEU A 388 15.65 23.83 12.35
CA LEU A 388 14.32 23.43 12.83
C LEU A 388 13.67 24.47 13.76
N PHE A 389 14.45 25.25 14.50
CA PHE A 389 13.92 26.35 15.32
C PHE A 389 13.36 27.55 14.52
N ILE A 390 13.80 27.76 13.28
CA ILE A 390 13.18 28.69 12.33
C ILE A 390 11.85 28.10 11.85
N GLU A 391 11.81 26.80 11.57
CA GLU A 391 10.58 26.10 11.18
C GLU A 391 9.56 26.14 12.32
N ASP A 392 9.96 25.84 13.57
CA ASP A 392 9.13 26.00 14.76
C ASP A 392 8.53 27.42 14.82
N TYR A 393 9.34 28.46 14.58
CA TYR A 393 8.84 29.84 14.56
C TYR A 393 7.86 30.08 13.43
N ILE A 394 8.15 29.58 12.23
CA ILE A 394 7.29 29.72 11.06
C ILE A 394 5.94 29.06 11.37
N GLU A 395 5.93 27.81 11.81
CA GLU A 395 4.72 27.05 12.13
C GLU A 395 3.90 27.73 13.23
N LEU A 396 4.53 28.14 14.32
CA LEU A 396 3.86 28.84 15.43
C LEU A 396 3.22 30.17 15.04
N ASN A 397 3.67 30.77 13.95
CA ASN A 397 3.21 32.07 13.48
C ASN A 397 2.57 31.98 12.09
N THR A 398 2.23 30.78 11.61
CA THR A 398 1.57 30.58 10.32
C THR A 398 0.29 29.78 10.52
N ASP A 399 -0.83 30.33 10.05
CA ASP A 399 -2.05 29.57 9.83
C ASP A 399 -2.03 29.12 8.36
N THR A 400 -1.52 27.91 8.12
CA THR A 400 -1.39 27.31 6.78
C THR A 400 -2.76 27.13 6.12
N ILE A 401 -3.78 26.82 6.92
CA ILE A 401 -5.17 26.70 6.48
C ILE A 401 -5.75 28.04 6.06
N GLU A 402 -5.44 29.16 6.71
CA GLU A 402 -5.91 30.50 6.27
C GLU A 402 -4.91 31.23 5.35
N ALA A 403 -3.74 30.63 5.08
CA ALA A 403 -2.61 31.27 4.42
C ALA A 403 -2.24 32.64 5.04
N LYS A 404 -2.23 32.72 6.37
CA LYS A 404 -1.88 33.94 7.13
C LYS A 404 -0.61 33.73 7.92
N THR A 405 0.27 34.72 7.92
CA THR A 405 1.50 34.73 8.71
C THR A 405 1.54 35.92 9.67
N TYR A 406 2.10 35.71 10.85
CA TYR A 406 2.12 36.66 11.96
C TYR A 406 3.55 36.93 12.45
N TYR A 407 4.50 36.99 11.52
CA TYR A 407 5.91 37.13 11.86
C TYR A 407 6.23 38.52 12.46
N LYS A 408 6.89 38.49 13.60
CA LYS A 408 7.53 39.65 14.21
C LYS A 408 8.95 39.78 13.67
N ARG A 409 9.18 40.84 12.90
CA ARG A 409 10.49 41.12 12.26
C ARG A 409 11.67 40.96 13.21
N ASP A 410 11.60 41.53 14.41
CA ASP A 410 12.72 41.50 15.35
C ASP A 410 13.00 40.11 15.89
N GLU A 411 11.98 39.27 16.08
CA GLU A 411 12.17 37.88 16.50
C GLU A 411 12.74 37.06 15.34
N PHE A 412 12.18 37.20 14.15
CA PHE A 412 12.67 36.50 12.96
C PHE A 412 14.13 36.85 12.65
N VAL A 413 14.50 38.14 12.69
CA VAL A 413 15.89 38.60 12.51
C VAL A 413 16.82 38.04 13.58
N LYS A 414 16.36 37.88 14.83
CA LYS A 414 17.17 37.23 15.88
C LYS A 414 17.48 35.78 15.54
N LEU A 415 16.51 35.01 15.03
CA LEU A 415 16.72 33.61 14.64
C LEU A 415 17.79 33.47 13.54
N PHE A 416 17.75 34.33 12.50
CA PHE A 416 18.80 34.33 11.47
C PHE A 416 20.18 34.73 12.00
N LYS A 417 20.23 35.67 12.95
CA LYS A 417 21.49 36.00 13.63
C LYS A 417 22.03 34.82 14.44
N PHE A 418 21.15 34.04 15.07
CA PHE A 418 21.54 32.82 15.76
C PHE A 418 22.08 31.75 14.82
N VAL A 419 21.39 31.48 13.69
CA VAL A 419 21.93 30.58 12.65
C VAL A 419 23.32 31.05 12.21
N LYS A 420 23.46 32.36 11.93
CA LYS A 420 24.75 32.93 11.53
C LYS A 420 25.84 32.72 12.59
N GLU A 421 25.55 32.96 13.87
CA GLU A 421 26.52 32.74 14.95
C GLU A 421 26.93 31.27 15.08
N MET A 422 26.00 30.35 14.85
CA MET A 422 26.26 28.90 14.87
C MET A 422 27.25 28.48 13.78
N HIS A 423 27.11 28.99 12.56
CA HIS A 423 28.07 28.74 11.47
C HIS A 423 29.39 29.50 11.69
N ASP A 424 29.34 30.81 11.98
CA ASP A 424 30.53 31.66 12.14
C ASP A 424 31.45 31.14 13.27
N SER A 425 30.85 30.64 14.35
CA SER A 425 31.57 30.07 15.50
C SER A 425 31.83 28.56 15.39
N ARG A 426 31.45 27.93 14.27
CA ARG A 426 31.61 26.48 14.00
C ARG A 426 31.03 25.59 15.11
N LEU A 427 29.85 25.95 15.61
CA LEU A 427 29.15 25.18 16.64
C LEU A 427 28.42 23.96 16.06
N ILE A 428 28.08 24.05 14.78
CA ILE A 428 27.47 22.99 13.95
C ILE A 428 28.36 22.65 12.77
N ARG A 429 28.12 21.48 12.19
CA ARG A 429 28.83 21.00 11.00
C ARG A 429 27.94 21.06 9.78
N ASP A 430 28.42 21.68 8.71
CA ASP A 430 27.77 21.60 7.40
C ASP A 430 28.08 20.24 6.76
N ASP A 431 27.05 19.46 6.46
CA ASP A 431 27.12 18.15 5.83
C ASP A 431 25.84 17.83 5.04
N ALA A 432 25.99 17.76 3.71
CA ALA A 432 24.91 17.44 2.78
C ALA A 432 24.24 16.08 3.01
N ASN A 433 24.83 15.21 3.84
CA ASN A 433 24.26 13.90 4.18
C ASN A 433 23.52 13.88 5.52
N ALA A 434 23.49 14.99 6.26
CA ALA A 434 23.00 15.02 7.64
C ALA A 434 21.47 14.85 7.79
N LEU A 435 20.68 15.15 6.76
CA LEU A 435 19.21 15.01 6.80
C LEU A 435 18.72 13.55 6.72
N ASN A 436 19.56 12.60 6.33
CA ASN A 436 19.16 11.22 6.09
C ASN A 436 19.18 10.34 7.36
N GLY A 437 18.58 10.77 8.47
CA GLY A 437 18.35 9.95 9.69
C GLY A 437 19.56 9.17 10.23
N LYS A 438 20.77 9.55 9.79
CA LYS A 438 21.99 8.77 9.98
C LYS A 438 22.87 9.53 10.93
N ARG A 439 23.33 8.80 11.95
CA ARG A 439 24.33 9.29 12.88
C ARG A 439 25.58 9.70 12.10
N VAL A 440 25.99 10.94 12.32
CA VAL A 440 27.25 11.47 11.86
C VAL A 440 28.29 11.28 12.96
N ASP A 441 29.43 10.65 12.63
CA ASP A 441 30.41 10.18 13.62
C ASP A 441 30.93 11.25 14.59
N ASN A 442 31.04 12.50 14.14
CA ASN A 442 31.55 13.64 14.94
C ASN A 442 30.44 14.58 15.46
N SER A 443 29.17 14.18 15.39
CA SER A 443 28.05 14.95 15.94
C SER A 443 27.50 14.30 17.19
N LEU A 444 27.31 15.09 18.25
CA LEU A 444 26.75 14.63 19.52
C LEU A 444 25.30 14.18 19.35
N LEU A 445 24.52 14.93 18.58
CA LEU A 445 23.10 14.71 18.35
C LEU A 445 22.83 14.40 16.88
N TYR A 446 21.74 13.67 16.62
CA TYR A 446 21.16 13.46 15.30
C TYR A 446 19.63 13.40 15.41
N LEU A 447 18.91 13.89 14.41
CA LEU A 447 17.45 13.80 14.39
C LEU A 447 17.01 12.35 14.13
N ILE A 448 15.98 11.94 14.84
CA ILE A 448 15.33 10.66 14.62
C ILE A 448 13.83 10.81 14.86
N ARG A 449 13.03 10.13 14.05
CA ARG A 449 11.58 10.06 14.28
C ARG A 449 11.29 8.98 15.31
N SER A 450 10.24 9.19 16.11
CA SER A 450 9.90 8.27 17.19
C SER A 450 9.57 6.85 16.71
N ASN A 451 9.06 6.71 15.47
CA ASN A 451 8.85 5.43 14.78
C ASN A 451 10.14 4.69 14.36
N GLN A 452 11.30 5.36 14.42
CA GLN A 452 12.61 4.82 14.06
C GLN A 452 13.49 4.49 15.28
N CYS A 453 13.01 4.79 16.49
CA CYS A 453 13.76 4.52 17.71
C CYS A 453 13.95 3.01 17.92
N THR A 454 15.13 2.63 18.38
CA THR A 454 15.48 1.26 18.82
C THR A 454 15.62 1.18 20.34
N PRO A 455 15.39 0.00 20.97
CA PRO A 455 15.49 -0.16 22.43
C PRO A 455 16.86 0.17 23.04
N ASP A 456 17.94 -0.03 22.29
CA ASP A 456 19.32 0.20 22.76
C ASP A 456 19.77 1.67 22.58
N GLY A 457 18.96 2.48 21.91
CA GLY A 457 19.24 3.89 21.65
C GLY A 457 19.13 4.77 22.89
N GLU A 458 19.79 5.92 22.82
CA GLU A 458 19.63 6.98 23.81
C GLU A 458 19.07 8.21 23.12
N TYR A 459 17.95 8.70 23.64
CA TYR A 459 17.20 9.80 23.06
C TYR A 459 16.92 10.87 24.11
N ILE A 460 16.85 12.12 23.64
CA ILE A 460 16.45 13.29 24.45
C ILE A 460 15.31 14.02 23.75
N TYR A 461 14.56 14.81 24.53
CA TYR A 461 13.49 15.65 24.02
C TYR A 461 14.03 16.54 22.89
N TYR A 462 13.20 16.82 21.90
CA TYR A 462 13.45 17.95 21.01
C TYR A 462 13.40 19.27 21.82
N PRO A 463 14.19 20.31 21.51
CA PRO A 463 14.16 21.56 22.27
C PRO A 463 12.86 22.33 22.08
N ALA A 464 12.33 22.89 23.16
CA ALA A 464 11.16 23.75 23.12
C ALA A 464 11.48 25.12 22.49
N TYR A 465 10.50 25.69 21.77
CA TYR A 465 10.58 27.07 21.31
C TYR A 465 10.22 28.03 22.46
N LYS A 466 11.24 28.55 23.15
CA LYS A 466 11.11 29.37 24.36
C LYS A 466 10.34 28.61 25.45
N ASP A 467 9.27 29.20 25.97
CA ASP A 467 8.37 28.64 26.98
C ASP A 467 7.25 27.77 26.39
N LYS A 468 7.18 27.62 25.06
CA LYS A 468 6.16 26.84 24.38
C LYS A 468 6.62 25.40 24.18
N LYS A 469 5.87 24.46 24.76
CA LYS A 469 6.04 23.01 24.59
C LYS A 469 5.32 22.53 23.34
N ILE A 470 5.86 22.88 22.20
CA ILE A 470 5.30 22.53 20.89
C ILE A 470 6.44 21.86 20.13
N TYR A 471 6.16 20.68 19.59
CA TYR A 471 7.17 19.84 18.97
C TYR A 471 6.68 19.37 17.60
N PRO A 472 7.58 19.15 16.63
CA PRO A 472 7.17 18.73 15.30
C PRO A 472 6.58 17.31 15.32
N VAL A 473 5.36 17.20 14.78
CA VAL A 473 4.60 15.95 14.66
C VAL A 473 4.25 15.72 13.20
N ASP A 474 4.54 14.51 12.72
CA ASP A 474 3.99 14.01 11.46
C ASP A 474 2.76 13.18 11.80
N ILE A 475 1.63 13.50 11.18
CA ILE A 475 0.39 12.78 11.36
C ILE A 475 -0.27 12.53 10.02
N ASP A 476 -0.72 11.30 9.86
CA ASP A 476 -1.55 10.91 8.72
C ASP A 476 -2.98 10.71 9.19
N TYR A 477 -3.92 11.11 8.35
CA TYR A 477 -5.33 11.14 8.73
C TYR A 477 -6.15 10.19 7.89
N PHE A 478 -7.10 9.50 8.51
CA PHE A 478 -8.31 9.09 7.80
C PHE A 478 -9.37 10.18 7.92
N CYS A 479 -9.85 10.65 6.77
CA CYS A 479 -10.88 11.66 6.64
C CYS A 479 -12.11 11.09 5.94
N ILE A 480 -13.27 11.69 6.20
CA ILE A 480 -14.52 11.36 5.49
C ILE A 480 -14.80 12.47 4.48
N SER A 481 -15.02 12.09 3.22
CA SER A 481 -15.41 13.03 2.16
C SER A 481 -16.75 13.67 2.46
N LYS A 482 -16.85 14.99 2.31
CA LYS A 482 -18.15 15.67 2.37
C LYS A 482 -19.11 15.19 1.29
N HIS A 483 -18.61 14.67 0.17
CA HIS A 483 -19.44 14.14 -0.91
C HIS A 483 -19.89 12.69 -0.69
N SER A 484 -19.41 12.03 0.37
CA SER A 484 -19.82 10.68 0.74
C SER A 484 -21.34 10.60 0.96
N LYS A 485 -21.96 9.56 0.39
CA LYS A 485 -23.35 9.16 0.67
C LYS A 485 -23.47 8.20 1.85
N ASN A 486 -22.33 7.74 2.39
CA ASN A 486 -22.24 6.73 3.42
C ASN A 486 -21.71 7.29 4.75
N ARG A 487 -21.84 8.60 5.00
CA ARG A 487 -21.22 9.31 6.14
C ARG A 487 -21.36 8.59 7.49
N ASP A 488 -22.56 8.15 7.84
CA ASP A 488 -22.78 7.50 9.14
C ASP A 488 -22.06 6.14 9.21
N LEU A 489 -22.06 5.36 8.12
CA LEU A 489 -21.30 4.12 8.03
C LEU A 489 -19.79 4.37 8.07
N SER A 490 -19.32 5.45 7.44
CA SER A 490 -17.93 5.86 7.50
C SER A 490 -17.51 6.21 8.93
N VAL A 491 -18.35 6.92 9.69
CA VAL A 491 -18.11 7.21 11.11
C VAL A 491 -18.06 5.94 11.94
N GLU A 492 -18.99 5.01 11.72
CA GLU A 492 -19.03 3.73 12.42
C GLU A 492 -17.77 2.90 12.16
N PHE A 493 -17.32 2.83 10.90
CA PHE A 493 -16.06 2.17 10.54
C PHE A 493 -14.85 2.84 11.20
N LEU A 494 -14.75 4.17 11.15
CA LEU A 494 -13.64 4.89 11.81
C LEU A 494 -13.69 4.74 13.34
N SER A 495 -14.88 4.61 13.94
CA SER A 495 -15.03 4.30 15.36
C SER A 495 -14.50 2.90 15.69
N ASP A 496 -14.75 1.89 14.85
CA ASP A 496 -14.14 0.55 15.01
C ASP A 496 -12.62 0.60 14.82
N PHE A 497 -12.16 1.38 13.85
CA PHE A 497 -10.74 1.60 13.61
C PHE A 497 -10.05 2.21 14.83
N LEU A 498 -10.65 3.20 15.48
CA LEU A 498 -10.11 3.84 16.68
C LEU A 498 -10.27 3.01 17.95
N SER A 499 -10.98 1.89 17.94
CA SER A 499 -11.19 1.10 19.15
C SER A 499 -9.87 0.61 19.75
N LYS A 500 -9.85 0.44 21.08
CA LYS A 500 -8.67 -0.09 21.78
C LYS A 500 -8.24 -1.44 21.23
N GLU A 501 -9.19 -2.36 21.01
CA GLU A 501 -8.90 -3.67 20.44
C GLU A 501 -8.18 -3.55 19.10
N THR A 502 -8.69 -2.73 18.17
CA THR A 502 -8.04 -2.47 16.89
C THR A 502 -6.66 -1.84 17.06
N GLN A 503 -6.54 -0.79 17.88
CA GLN A 503 -5.30 -0.05 18.08
C GLN A 503 -4.23 -0.81 18.88
N SER A 504 -4.56 -1.98 19.47
CA SER A 504 -3.58 -2.91 20.05
C SER A 504 -2.75 -3.66 19.00
N LEU A 505 -3.24 -3.73 17.75
CA LEU A 505 -2.56 -4.35 16.62
C LEU A 505 -1.56 -3.41 15.92
N TYR A 506 -1.05 -2.42 16.66
CA TYR A 506 -0.03 -1.50 16.18
C TYR A 506 1.29 -2.25 15.96
N GLU A 507 2.05 -1.84 14.95
CA GLU A 507 3.36 -2.42 14.65
C GLU A 507 4.45 -1.82 15.53
N ASN A 508 5.57 -2.54 15.72
CA ASN A 508 6.71 -2.10 16.55
C ASN A 508 7.32 -0.76 16.10
N SER A 509 7.06 -0.34 14.86
CA SER A 509 7.46 0.96 14.29
C SER A 509 6.46 2.08 14.58
N THR A 510 5.32 1.83 15.23
CA THR A 510 4.30 2.87 15.50
C THR A 510 4.02 2.99 16.98
N ILE A 511 3.62 4.18 17.41
CA ILE A 511 3.36 4.43 18.81
C ILE A 511 1.89 4.19 19.07
N PRO A 512 1.54 3.34 20.05
CA PRO A 512 0.14 3.08 20.34
C PRO A 512 -0.54 4.35 20.82
N PHE A 513 -1.73 4.62 20.29
CA PHE A 513 -2.54 5.75 20.73
C PHE A 513 -3.09 5.59 22.16
N TYR A 514 -3.09 4.36 22.69
CA TYR A 514 -3.56 4.06 24.04
C TYR A 514 -2.41 3.62 24.93
N LYS A 515 -2.31 4.25 26.10
CA LYS A 515 -1.25 4.01 27.08
C LYS A 515 -1.14 2.56 27.55
N GLU A 516 -2.25 1.86 27.64
CA GLU A 516 -2.29 0.45 28.05
C GLU A 516 -1.73 -0.52 27.02
N HIS A 517 -1.51 -0.11 25.77
CA HIS A 517 -0.98 -1.00 24.74
C HIS A 517 0.54 -0.98 24.63
N ILE A 518 1.23 -0.06 25.33
CA ILE A 518 2.69 0.00 25.30
C ILE A 518 3.28 -1.32 25.80
N LYS A 519 4.06 -2.00 24.97
CA LYS A 519 4.71 -3.26 25.33
C LYS A 519 6.07 -2.96 25.97
N SER A 520 6.52 -3.78 26.92
CA SER A 520 7.82 -3.61 27.59
C SER A 520 9.05 -3.68 26.66
N GLU A 521 8.88 -4.28 25.49
CA GLU A 521 9.92 -4.50 24.48
C GLU A 521 9.99 -3.37 23.44
N ASP A 522 9.01 -2.46 23.43
CA ASP A 522 9.02 -1.32 22.52
C ASP A 522 10.22 -0.42 22.85
N ALA A 523 10.87 0.13 21.81
CA ALA A 523 11.96 1.09 22.00
C ALA A 523 11.56 2.27 22.90
N LEU A 524 10.26 2.55 22.97
CA LEU A 524 9.63 3.63 23.72
C LEU A 524 8.94 3.14 25.01
N ALA A 525 9.02 1.84 25.35
CA ALA A 525 8.50 1.27 26.59
C ALA A 525 9.16 1.84 27.85
N ASN A 526 10.35 2.41 27.68
CA ASN A 526 10.98 3.23 28.69
C ASN A 526 10.05 4.41 28.99
N GLU A 527 9.50 4.49 30.21
CA GLU A 527 8.59 5.56 30.64
C GLU A 527 9.13 6.97 30.29
N LYS A 528 10.45 7.13 30.26
CA LYS A 528 11.12 8.37 29.84
C LYS A 528 10.86 8.72 28.37
N TYR A 529 10.88 7.75 27.46
CA TYR A 529 10.69 8.00 26.02
C TYR A 529 9.21 8.06 25.63
N TYR A 530 8.37 7.28 26.31
CA TYR A 530 6.93 7.42 26.14
C TYR A 530 6.43 8.78 26.60
N SER A 531 6.88 9.26 27.77
CA SER A 531 6.59 10.63 28.21
C SER A 531 7.14 11.66 27.22
N MET A 532 8.32 11.44 26.64
CA MET A 532 8.80 12.27 25.54
C MET A 532 7.81 12.38 24.40
N HIS A 533 7.23 11.26 23.98
CA HIS A 533 6.27 11.26 22.89
C HIS A 533 4.93 11.91 23.26
N GLU A 534 4.36 11.52 24.41
CA GLU A 534 3.09 12.06 24.92
C GLU A 534 3.15 13.58 25.17
N ASP A 535 4.28 14.07 25.68
CA ASP A 535 4.49 15.51 25.86
C ASP A 535 4.82 16.24 24.56
N SER A 536 5.24 15.52 23.50
CA SER A 536 5.62 16.14 22.23
C SER A 536 4.43 16.39 21.30
N ILE A 537 3.38 15.58 21.41
CA ILE A 537 2.16 15.83 20.66
C ILE A 537 1.37 16.92 21.40
N VAL A 538 1.50 18.18 21.00
CA VAL A 538 0.75 19.31 21.58
C VAL A 538 0.44 20.35 20.53
#